data_AF-A0A6B3IGE5-F1
#
_entry.id   AF-A0A6B3IGE5-F1
#
_cell.length_a   1.000
_cell.length_b   1.000
_cell.length_c   1.000
_cell.angle_alpha   90.00
_cell.angle_beta   90.00
_cell.angle_gamma   90.00
#
_symmetry.space_group_name_H-M   'P 1'
#
loop_
_entity.id
_entity.type
_entity.pdbx_description
1 polymer ?
#
loop_
_entity_poly.entity_id
_entity_poly.type
_entity_poly.pdbx_seq_one_letter_code
_entity_poly.pdbx_strand_id
1 'polypeptide(L)' 'RLDTPASRAVVFSGATRNSLVVLPLALALPDALSVAAAVVVAQTLVEVLGMVLYVRLVPRLVPADKPSTVRAGS' A
#
# COMPACT_ATOMS: atom_id res chain seq x y z
N ARG A 1 12.87 10.97 -0.60
CA ARG A 1 12.35 10.23 0.57
C ARG A 1 11.34 11.13 1.24
N LEU A 2 10.07 10.75 1.35
CA LEU A 2 9.11 11.50 2.15
C LEU A 2 9.48 11.35 3.62
N ASP A 3 9.49 12.43 4.37
CA ASP A 3 9.63 12.38 5.83
C ASP A 3 8.63 11.38 6.40
N THR A 4 9.04 10.63 7.43
CA THR A 4 8.23 9.63 8.13
C THR A 4 6.77 10.08 8.41
N PRO A 5 6.50 11.34 8.85
CA PRO A 5 5.12 11.83 8.99
C PRO A 5 4.32 11.89 7.68
N ALA A 6 4.92 12.31 6.56
CA ALA A 6 4.22 12.41 5.28
C ALA A 6 3.85 11.03 4.70
N SER A 7 4.71 10.01 4.87
CA SER A 7 4.36 8.64 4.48
C SER A 7 3.20 8.07 5.31
N ARG A 8 3.16 8.38 6.62
CA ARG A 8 2.06 7.98 7.49
C ARG A 8 0.75 8.66 7.11
N ALA A 9 0.78 9.95 6.77
CA ALA A 9 -0.40 10.70 6.35
C ALA A 9 -1.03 10.13 5.07
N VAL A 10 -0.22 9.72 4.09
CA VAL A 10 -0.71 9.14 2.83
C VAL A 10 -1.36 7.77 3.06
N VAL A 11 -0.74 6.90 3.87
CA VAL A 11 -1.32 5.60 4.22
C VAL A 11 -2.63 5.77 4.99
N PHE A 12 -2.67 6.69 5.94
CA PHE A 12 -3.86 6.96 6.74
C PHE A 12 -5.00 7.56 5.90
N SER A 13 -4.69 8.50 5.01
CA SER A 13 -5.66 9.12 4.09
C SER A 13 -6.21 8.10 3.08
N GLY A 14 -5.35 7.22 2.56
CA GLY A 14 -5.79 6.11 1.70
C GLY A 14 -6.75 5.13 2.42
N ALA A 15 -6.43 4.77 3.67
CA ALA A 15 -7.27 3.88 4.48
C ALA A 15 -8.62 4.51 4.83
N THR A 16 -8.63 5.78 5.27
CA THR A 16 -9.87 6.48 5.66
C THR A 16 -10.76 6.81 4.46
N ARG A 17 -10.19 7.15 3.30
CA ARG A 17 -10.97 7.41 2.07
C ARG A 17 -11.57 6.14 1.48
N ASN A 18 -10.97 4.99 1.75
CA ASN A 18 -11.46 3.72 1.26
C ASN A 18 -12.68 3.18 2.04
N SER A 19 -12.68 3.34 3.37
CA SER A 19 -13.83 3.00 4.20
C SER A 19 -15.10 3.78 3.82
N LEU A 20 -14.93 4.99 3.27
CA LEU A 20 -16.02 5.81 2.74
C LEU A 20 -16.59 5.30 1.39
N VAL A 21 -15.91 4.39 0.69
CA VAL A 21 -16.39 3.78 -0.56
C VAL A 21 -17.03 2.41 -0.29
N VAL A 22 -16.47 1.64 0.65
CA VAL A 22 -17.02 0.33 1.06
C VAL A 22 -18.38 0.46 1.74
N LEU A 23 -18.57 1.47 2.61
CA LEU A 23 -19.82 1.65 3.36
C LEU A 23 -21.05 1.95 2.46
N PRO A 24 -20.99 2.90 1.51
CA PRO A 24 -22.09 3.09 0.56
C PRO A 24 -22.30 1.89 -0.37
N LEU A 25 -21.23 1.19 -0.77
CA LEU A 25 -21.36 -0.03 -1.58
C LEU A 25 -22.12 -1.13 -0.83
N ALA A 26 -21.84 -1.30 0.47
CA ALA A 26 -22.51 -2.28 1.32
C ALA A 26 -24.01 -1.97 1.49
N LEU A 27 -24.40 -0.68 1.51
CA LEU A 27 -25.80 -0.26 1.61
C LEU A 27 -26.54 -0.24 0.27
N ALA A 28 -25.84 -0.26 -0.87
CA ALA A 28 -26.42 -0.11 -2.21
C ALA A 28 -26.61 -1.44 -2.97
N LEU A 29 -26.07 -2.55 -2.46
CA LEU A 29 -26.11 -3.85 -3.13
C LEU A 29 -27.25 -4.75 -2.61
N PRO A 30 -27.89 -5.55 -3.48
CA PRO A 30 -28.82 -6.60 -3.06
C PRO A 30 -28.11 -7.65 -2.17
N ASP A 31 -28.77 -8.11 -1.10
CA ASP A 31 -28.18 -8.95 -0.04
C ASP A 31 -27.40 -10.19 -0.51
N ALA A 32 -27.75 -10.76 -1.66
CA ALA A 32 -27.13 -12.00 -2.16
C ALA A 32 -25.71 -11.81 -2.75
N LEU A 33 -25.35 -10.61 -3.23
CA LEU A 33 -24.05 -10.36 -3.91
C LEU A 33 -23.22 -9.26 -3.23
N SER A 34 -23.79 -8.57 -2.24
CA SER A 34 -23.17 -7.43 -1.54
C SER A 34 -21.82 -7.80 -0.89
N VAL A 35 -21.77 -8.95 -0.24
CA VAL A 35 -20.58 -9.41 0.48
C VAL A 35 -19.47 -9.81 -0.48
N ALA A 36 -19.79 -10.51 -1.57
CA ALA A 36 -18.80 -10.95 -2.55
C ALA A 36 -18.10 -9.74 -3.22
N ALA A 37 -18.88 -8.74 -3.64
CA ALA A 37 -18.34 -7.52 -4.23
C ALA A 37 -17.52 -6.71 -3.22
N ALA A 38 -17.99 -6.58 -1.97
CA ALA A 38 -17.25 -5.89 -0.92
C ALA A 38 -15.93 -6.58 -0.59
N VAL A 39 -15.90 -7.92 -0.56
CA VAL A 39 -14.69 -8.72 -0.32
C VAL A 39 -13.69 -8.55 -1.46
N VAL A 40 -14.12 -8.56 -2.72
CA VAL A 40 -13.23 -8.31 -3.87
C VAL A 40 -12.62 -6.91 -3.78
N VAL A 41 -13.42 -5.89 -3.48
CA VAL A 41 -12.92 -4.52 -3.29
C VAL A 41 -11.93 -4.49 -2.12
N ALA A 42 -12.30 -4.98 -0.93
CA ALA A 42 -11.42 -5.06 0.23
C ALA A 42 -10.11 -5.80 -0.09
N GLN A 43 -10.18 -6.88 -0.86
CA GLN A 43 -9.01 -7.66 -1.27
C GLN A 43 -8.08 -6.84 -2.18
N THR A 44 -8.60 -6.17 -3.20
CA THR A 44 -7.77 -5.32 -4.08
C THR A 44 -7.07 -4.19 -3.30
N LEU A 45 -7.70 -3.71 -2.24
CA LEU A 45 -7.13 -2.65 -1.39
C LEU A 45 -6.07 -3.17 -0.45
N VAL A 46 -6.31 -4.35 0.15
CA VAL A 46 -5.29 -5.06 0.92
C VAL A 46 -4.09 -5.35 0.04
N GLU A 47 -4.30 -5.76 -1.20
CA GLU A 47 -3.22 -6.01 -2.17
C GLU A 47 -2.44 -4.73 -2.49
N VAL A 48 -3.12 -3.62 -2.76
CA VAL A 48 -2.49 -2.31 -3.01
C VAL A 48 -1.72 -1.81 -1.79
N LEU A 49 -2.28 -1.90 -0.57
CA LEU A 49 -1.58 -1.55 0.66
C LEU A 49 -0.34 -2.43 0.86
N GLY A 50 -0.47 -3.74 0.60
CA GLY A 50 0.61 -4.70 0.65
C GLY A 50 1.75 -4.31 -0.30
N MET A 51 1.44 -3.96 -1.54
CA MET A 51 2.42 -3.49 -2.52
C MET A 51 3.12 -2.19 -2.08
N VAL A 52 2.37 -1.23 -1.53
CA VAL A 52 2.95 0.03 -1.01
C VAL A 52 3.91 -0.25 0.16
N LEU A 53 3.51 -1.11 1.10
CA LEU A 53 4.36 -1.53 2.20
C LEU A 53 5.60 -2.25 1.68
N TYR A 54 5.43 -3.17 0.72
CA TYR A 54 6.52 -3.94 0.13
C TYR A 54 7.58 -3.04 -0.50
N VAL A 55 7.19 -2.08 -1.35
CA VAL A 55 8.13 -1.12 -1.97
C VAL A 55 8.85 -0.26 -0.94
N ARG A 56 8.26 -0.02 0.24
CA ARG A 56 8.88 0.79 1.31
C ARG A 56 9.77 -0.02 2.25
N LEU A 57 9.44 -1.29 2.47
CA LEU A 57 10.17 -2.18 3.36
C LEU A 57 11.35 -2.85 2.65
N VAL A 58 11.19 -3.29 1.40
CA VAL A 58 12.24 -3.98 0.63
C VAL A 58 13.56 -3.21 0.57
N PRO A 59 13.60 -1.90 0.26
CA PRO A 59 14.87 -1.14 0.23
C PRO A 59 15.52 -0.93 1.60
N ARG A 60 14.78 -1.19 2.69
CA ARG A 60 15.31 -1.13 4.07
C ARG A 60 15.85 -2.47 4.53
N LEU A 61 15.23 -3.57 4.11
CA LEU A 61 15.67 -4.92 4.44
C LEU A 61 16.83 -5.38 3.54
N VAL A 62 16.87 -4.89 2.31
CA VAL A 62 17.93 -5.18 1.33
C VAL A 62 18.57 -3.85 0.93
N PRO A 63 19.58 -3.37 1.69
CA PRO A 63 20.41 -2.27 1.24
C PRO A 63 21.10 -2.68 -0.07
N ALA A 64 20.97 -1.87 -1.12
CA ALA A 64 21.80 -2.07 -2.29
C ALA A 64 23.27 -1.89 -1.88
N ASP A 65 24.06 -2.95 -2.01
CA ASP A 65 25.51 -2.86 -1.83
C ASP A 65 26.03 -1.72 -2.70
N LYS A 66 26.70 -0.75 -2.07
CA LYS A 66 27.36 0.31 -2.82
C LYS A 66 28.38 -0.39 -3.73
N PRO A 67 28.38 -0.14 -5.05
CA PRO A 67 29.45 -0.65 -5.89
C PRO A 67 30.75 -0.12 -5.31
N SER A 68 31.57 -1.03 -4.77
CA SER A 68 32.89 -0.73 -4.26
C SER A 68 33.63 -0.04 -5.38
N THR A 69 33.91 1.24 -5.18
CA THR A 69 34.69 2.07 -6.08
C THR A 69 36.01 1.34 -6.28
N VAL A 70 36.14 0.63 -7.40
CA VAL A 70 37.39 0.03 -7.82
C VAL A 70 38.33 1.19 -8.00
N ARG A 71 39.17 1.40 -6.97
CA ARG A 71 40.35 2.24 -7.01
C ARG A 71 41.37 1.52 -7.91
N ALA A 72 41.07 1.42 -9.21
CA ALA A 72 42.06 1.09 -10.22
C ALA A 72 42.75 2.39 -10.61
N GLY A 73 43.56 2.88 -9.68
CA GLY A 73 44.55 3.92 -9.95
C GLY A 73 45.85 3.45 -9.33
N SER A 74 46.70 2.85 -10.16
CA SER A 74 48.17 2.89 -10.09
C SER A 74 48.74 2.03 -11.21
#